data_AF-A0AAV8YV55-F1
#
_entry.id   AF-A0AAV8YV55-F1
#
_cell.length_a   1.000
_cell.length_b   1.000
_cell.length_c   1.000
_cell.angle_alpha   90.00
_cell.angle_beta   90.00
_cell.angle_gamma   90.00
#
_symmetry.space_group_name_H-M   'P 1'
#
loop_
_entity.id
_entity.type
_entity.pdbx_description
1 polymer ?
#
loop_
_entity_poly.entity_id
_entity_poly.type
_entity_poly.pdbx_seq_one_letter_code
_entity_poly.pdbx_strand_id
1 'polypeptide(L)'
;MAEDPVIRDTKAYGLTDEQRREKLRVVHEQCQADPATYVDEVVLREARDGHPDPAKLGRHSLCMTKKFGLQKEDGSIDKAAIEKGLTVLISDEAKRSQAIAACGVEKATPEQTANNLFECFFKYAGHPAHDKSSMAIFGSWSWAHCGPRPKEDNFEIEKNARKLTVPFQLAEIDNKSIDLTKMSFNP
;
A
#
# COMPACT_ATOMS: atom_id res chain seq x y z
N MET A 1 1.59 -45.45 -0.84
CA MET A 1 2.15 -44.24 -1.44
C MET A 1 1.10 -43.61 -2.33
N ALA A 2 0.45 -42.55 -1.85
CA ALA A 2 -0.20 -41.49 -2.63
C ALA A 2 -1.09 -40.70 -1.67
N GLU A 3 -0.60 -39.56 -1.17
CA GLU A 3 -1.44 -38.45 -0.69
C GLU A 3 -0.76 -37.13 -1.09
N ASP A 4 -1.29 -36.53 -2.16
CA ASP A 4 -1.22 -35.10 -2.54
C ASP A 4 -2.22 -34.28 -1.68
N PRO A 5 -2.25 -32.94 -1.76
CA PRO A 5 -1.18 -31.96 -1.81
C PRO A 5 -1.21 -31.09 -0.54
N VAL A 6 -0.05 -30.61 -0.09
CA VAL A 6 0.04 -29.70 1.07
C VAL A 6 -0.59 -28.36 0.69
N ILE A 7 -1.89 -28.20 1.00
CA ILE A 7 -2.51 -26.89 1.21
C ILE A 7 -1.74 -26.25 2.38
N ARG A 8 -0.71 -25.47 2.05
CA ARG A 8 0.03 -24.65 3.01
C ARG A 8 -0.81 -23.42 3.33
N ASP A 9 -1.86 -23.63 4.12
CA ASP A 9 -2.43 -22.58 4.94
C ASP A 9 -1.43 -22.23 6.05
N THR A 10 -0.42 -21.43 5.74
CA THR A 10 0.38 -20.76 6.79
C THR A 10 -0.45 -19.63 7.39
N LYS A 11 -1.50 -20.01 8.10
CA LYS A 11 -2.38 -19.18 8.93
C LYS A 11 -1.85 -19.14 10.36
N ALA A 12 -0.61 -18.70 10.52
CA ALA A 12 -0.03 -18.41 11.82
C ALA A 12 0.74 -17.10 11.68
N TYR A 13 0.04 -15.99 11.97
CA TYR A 13 0.47 -14.60 11.89
C TYR A 13 0.67 -14.01 10.47
N GLY A 14 -0.44 -13.63 9.83
CA GLY A 14 -0.39 -12.77 8.65
C GLY A 14 -1.78 -12.49 8.10
N LEU A 15 -2.07 -11.22 7.81
CA LEU A 15 -3.24 -10.82 7.03
C LEU A 15 -3.18 -11.52 5.66
N THR A 16 -4.30 -12.01 5.15
CA THR A 16 -4.39 -12.49 3.76
C THR A 16 -4.06 -11.37 2.78
N ASP A 17 -3.72 -11.71 1.53
CA ASP A 17 -3.39 -10.71 0.52
C ASP A 17 -4.53 -9.71 0.31
N GLU A 18 -5.76 -10.20 0.35
CA GLU A 18 -6.97 -9.38 0.29
C GLU A 18 -7.07 -8.42 1.48
N GLN A 19 -6.87 -8.91 2.70
CA GLN A 19 -6.90 -8.07 3.90
C GLN A 19 -5.79 -7.02 3.87
N ARG A 20 -4.61 -7.32 3.32
CA ARG A 20 -3.53 -6.35 3.16
C ARG A 20 -3.88 -5.29 2.12
N ARG A 21 -4.45 -5.68 0.97
CA ARG A 21 -4.93 -4.75 -0.06
C ARG A 21 -6.01 -3.83 0.48
N GLU A 22 -6.96 -4.37 1.24
CA GLU A 22 -8.04 -3.58 1.84
C GLU A 22 -7.50 -2.61 2.89
N LYS A 23 -6.58 -3.05 3.77
CA LYS A 23 -5.92 -2.15 4.72
C LYS A 23 -5.17 -1.04 4.00
N LEU A 24 -4.49 -1.35 2.90
CA LEU A 24 -3.81 -0.36 2.07
C LEU A 24 -4.79 0.66 1.48
N ARG A 25 -5.92 0.21 0.91
CA ARG A 25 -6.98 1.06 0.37
C ARG A 25 -7.52 2.01 1.44
N VAL A 26 -7.92 1.48 2.60
CA VAL A 26 -8.48 2.28 3.70
C VAL A 26 -7.49 3.33 4.21
N VAL A 27 -6.23 2.96 4.43
CA VAL A 27 -5.21 3.91 4.89
C VAL A 27 -4.93 4.98 3.83
N HIS A 28 -4.87 4.58 2.56
CA HIS A 28 -4.68 5.51 1.46
C HIS A 28 -5.83 6.52 1.37
N GLU A 29 -7.09 6.07 1.43
CA GLU A 29 -8.27 6.93 1.42
C GLU A 29 -8.27 7.92 2.58
N GLN A 30 -7.88 7.47 3.78
CA GLN A 30 -7.76 8.36 4.94
C GLN A 30 -6.69 9.44 4.72
N CYS A 31 -5.56 9.10 4.09
CA CYS A 31 -4.51 10.06 3.77
C CYS A 31 -4.86 10.96 2.56
N GLN A 32 -5.71 10.50 1.64
CA GLN A 32 -6.25 11.35 0.57
C GLN A 32 -7.35 12.30 1.06
N ALA A 33 -8.11 11.93 2.09
CA ALA A 33 -9.18 12.77 2.60
C ALA A 33 -8.69 14.05 3.32
N ASP A 34 -7.45 14.06 3.81
CA ASP A 34 -6.83 15.22 4.46
C ASP A 34 -6.10 16.09 3.43
N PRO A 35 -6.49 17.37 3.24
CA PRO A 35 -5.80 18.29 2.33
C PRO A 35 -4.30 18.47 2.63
N ALA A 36 -3.87 18.23 3.87
CA ALA A 36 -2.48 18.32 4.27
C ALA A 36 -1.61 17.15 3.75
N THR A 37 -2.24 16.03 3.38
CA THR A 37 -1.57 14.81 2.92
C THR A 37 -2.08 14.33 1.56
N TYR A 38 -3.02 15.05 0.95
CA TYR A 38 -3.53 14.80 -0.39
C TYR A 38 -2.41 14.86 -1.43
N VAL A 39 -2.47 13.94 -2.40
CA VAL A 39 -1.59 13.91 -3.57
C VAL A 39 -2.44 13.69 -4.82
N ASP A 40 -2.13 14.40 -5.90
CA ASP A 40 -2.77 14.20 -7.19
C ASP A 40 -2.66 12.74 -7.67
N GLU A 41 -3.77 12.21 -8.17
CA GLU A 41 -3.86 10.83 -8.68
C GLU A 41 -2.84 10.52 -9.78
N VAL A 42 -2.39 11.53 -10.54
CA VAL A 42 -1.34 11.39 -11.54
C VAL A 42 0.00 11.03 -10.89
N VAL A 43 0.37 11.73 -9.81
CA VAL A 43 1.62 11.48 -9.08
C VAL A 43 1.60 10.11 -8.41
N LEU A 44 0.46 9.71 -7.83
CA LEU A 44 0.28 8.38 -7.25
C LEU A 44 0.39 7.27 -8.29
N ARG A 45 -0.18 7.48 -9.48
CA ARG A 45 -0.07 6.56 -10.61
C ARG A 45 1.38 6.42 -11.08
N GLU A 46 2.10 7.53 -11.23
CA GLU A 46 3.52 7.50 -11.60
C GLU A 46 4.36 6.74 -10.57
N ALA A 47 4.11 6.96 -9.27
CA ALA A 47 4.77 6.23 -8.19
C ALA A 47 4.51 4.72 -8.26
N ARG A 48 3.25 4.33 -8.50
CA ARG A 48 2.83 2.94 -8.68
C ARG A 48 3.50 2.29 -9.89
N ASP A 49 3.70 3.06 -10.94
CA ASP A 49 4.32 2.62 -12.20
C ASP A 49 5.86 2.63 -12.14
N GLY A 50 6.45 2.87 -10.96
CA GLY A 50 7.89 2.80 -10.73
C GLY A 50 8.62 4.13 -10.91
N HIS A 51 7.89 5.25 -10.99
CA HIS A 51 8.43 6.59 -11.16
C HIS A 51 7.97 7.53 -10.03
N PRO A 52 8.31 7.23 -8.75
CA PRO A 52 7.90 8.08 -7.65
C PRO A 52 8.59 9.45 -7.71
N ASP A 53 7.86 10.50 -7.34
CA ASP A 53 8.40 11.83 -7.05
C ASP A 53 8.43 12.04 -5.52
N PRO A 54 9.57 11.79 -4.86
CA PRO A 54 9.64 11.80 -3.40
C PRO A 54 9.27 13.16 -2.79
N ALA A 55 9.50 14.25 -3.52
CA ALA A 55 9.18 15.60 -3.04
C ALA A 55 7.66 15.82 -2.95
N LYS A 56 6.90 15.21 -3.87
CA LYS A 56 5.42 15.29 -3.87
C LYS A 56 4.77 14.23 -2.99
N LEU A 57 5.44 13.12 -2.72
CA LEU A 57 4.89 12.01 -1.95
C LEU A 57 5.14 12.11 -0.44
N GLY A 58 6.17 12.84 -0.01
CA GLY A 58 6.70 12.76 1.35
C GLY A 58 5.66 12.85 2.48
N ARG A 59 4.74 13.82 2.42
CA ARG A 59 3.69 13.99 3.45
C ARG A 59 2.65 12.87 3.43
N HIS A 60 2.28 12.41 2.24
CA HIS A 60 1.36 11.28 2.06
C HIS A 60 1.99 9.99 2.55
N SER A 61 3.24 9.74 2.16
CA SER A 61 4.01 8.60 2.63
C SER A 61 4.13 8.59 4.15
N LEU A 62 4.42 9.73 4.79
CA LEU A 62 4.48 9.84 6.24
C LEU A 62 3.13 9.55 6.91
N CYS A 63 2.02 10.04 6.35
CA CYS A 63 0.68 9.72 6.82
C CYS A 63 0.44 8.20 6.79
N MET A 64 0.76 7.56 5.67
CA MET A 64 0.53 6.14 5.50
C MET A 64 1.43 5.31 6.42
N THR A 65 2.73 5.60 6.51
CA THR A 65 3.65 4.84 7.38
C THR A 65 3.28 4.95 8.85
N LYS A 66 2.82 6.11 9.32
CA LYS A 66 2.25 6.27 10.67
C LYS A 66 1.02 5.41 10.89
N LYS A 67 0.05 5.45 9.97
CA LYS A 67 -1.19 4.64 10.06
C LYS A 67 -0.94 3.13 9.95
N PHE A 68 0.12 2.72 9.27
CA PHE A 68 0.58 1.33 9.29
C PHE A 68 1.35 0.95 10.56
N GLY A 69 1.77 1.94 11.35
CA GLY A 69 2.58 1.76 12.55
C GLY A 69 4.07 1.53 12.27
N LEU A 70 4.55 1.85 11.06
CA LEU A 70 5.96 1.69 10.68
C LEU A 70 6.82 2.88 11.13
N GLN A 71 6.20 4.05 11.29
CA GLN A 71 6.77 5.22 11.93
C GLN A 71 5.90 5.63 13.11
N LYS A 72 6.52 6.12 14.16
CA LYS A 72 5.86 6.65 15.35
C LYS A 72 5.34 8.07 15.09
N GLU A 73 4.62 8.62 16.06
CA GLU A 73 4.05 9.97 15.93
C GLU A 73 5.09 11.08 15.82
N ASP A 74 6.27 10.90 16.41
CA ASP A 74 7.41 11.81 16.26
C ASP A 74 8.14 11.67 14.90
N GLY A 75 7.73 10.72 14.06
CA GLY A 75 8.33 10.45 12.77
C GLY A 75 9.51 9.47 12.80
N SER A 76 9.95 9.03 13.98
CA SER A 76 10.98 8.00 14.12
C SER A 76 10.49 6.62 13.68
N ILE A 77 11.42 5.74 13.35
CA ILE A 77 11.10 4.37 12.91
C ILE A 77 10.61 3.49 14.08
N ASP A 78 9.58 2.70 13.84
CA ASP A 78 9.26 1.53 14.68
C ASP A 78 9.89 0.26 14.07
N LYS A 79 11.09 -0.10 14.56
CA LYS A 79 11.84 -1.26 14.05
C LYS A 79 11.10 -2.58 14.26
N ALA A 80 10.39 -2.73 15.38
CA ALA A 80 9.66 -3.96 15.67
C ALA A 80 8.47 -4.12 14.71
N ALA A 81 7.79 -3.01 14.38
CA ALA A 81 6.72 -3.03 13.38
C ALA A 81 7.24 -3.32 11.97
N ILE A 82 8.40 -2.76 11.58
CA ILE A 82 9.05 -3.06 10.29
C ILE A 82 9.40 -4.54 10.19
N GLU A 83 10.06 -5.09 11.21
CA GLU A 83 10.44 -6.50 11.24
C GLU A 83 9.23 -7.42 11.12
N LYS A 84 8.17 -7.13 11.87
CA LYS A 84 6.90 -7.84 11.78
C LYS A 84 6.30 -7.74 10.37
N GLY A 85 6.27 -6.54 9.79
CA GLY A 85 5.74 -6.30 8.44
C GLY A 85 6.49 -7.10 7.38
N LEU A 86 7.83 -7.07 7.40
CA LEU A 86 8.67 -7.81 6.44
C LEU A 86 8.60 -9.31 6.64
N THR A 87 8.38 -9.80 7.87
CA THR A 87 8.15 -11.22 8.14
C THR A 87 6.86 -11.73 7.50
N VAL A 88 5.80 -10.91 7.52
CA VAL A 88 4.54 -11.24 6.85
C VAL A 88 4.68 -11.21 5.32
N LEU A 89 5.52 -10.34 4.79
CA LEU A 89 5.64 -10.11 3.35
C LEU A 89 6.71 -10.97 2.65
N ILE A 90 7.69 -11.48 3.38
CA ILE A 90 8.87 -12.16 2.81
C ILE A 90 9.07 -13.50 3.52
N SER A 91 8.65 -14.57 2.84
CA SER A 91 8.83 -15.95 3.34
C SER A 91 10.30 -16.38 3.34
N ASP A 92 11.08 -15.93 2.35
CA ASP A 92 12.52 -16.25 2.26
C ASP A 92 13.32 -15.58 3.39
N GLU A 93 13.97 -16.38 4.22
CA GLU A 93 14.66 -15.92 5.43
C GLU A 93 15.88 -15.05 5.15
N ALA A 94 16.68 -15.41 4.15
CA ALA A 94 17.87 -14.65 3.78
C ALA A 94 17.48 -13.26 3.26
N LYS A 95 16.50 -13.19 2.36
CA LYS A 95 15.96 -11.94 1.82
C LYS A 95 15.29 -11.10 2.91
N ARG A 96 14.55 -11.72 3.82
CA ARG A 96 13.91 -11.02 4.95
C ARG A 96 14.95 -10.40 5.88
N SER A 97 15.97 -11.15 6.27
CA SER A 97 17.06 -10.64 7.12
C SER A 97 17.76 -9.45 6.47
N GLN A 98 18.03 -9.54 5.17
CA GLN A 98 18.59 -8.43 4.40
C GLN A 98 17.65 -7.21 4.36
N ALA A 99 16.34 -7.44 4.16
CA ALA A 99 15.35 -6.37 4.12
C ALA A 99 15.22 -5.64 5.46
N ILE A 100 15.20 -6.37 6.58
CA ILE A 100 15.11 -5.79 7.92
C ILE A 100 16.30 -4.85 8.18
N ALA A 101 17.50 -5.30 7.85
CA ALA A 101 18.71 -4.48 7.99
C ALA A 101 18.68 -3.24 7.08
N ALA A 102 18.14 -3.36 5.87
CA ALA A 102 18.14 -2.28 4.88
C ALA A 102 17.01 -1.24 5.08
N CYS A 103 15.82 -1.67 5.50
CA CYS A 103 14.64 -0.81 5.53
C CYS A 103 14.52 0.03 6.82
N GLY A 104 15.12 -0.42 7.92
CA GLY A 104 15.04 0.24 9.24
C GLY A 104 15.96 1.46 9.40
N VAL A 105 16.17 2.25 8.34
CA VAL A 105 17.13 3.36 8.31
C VAL A 105 16.41 4.70 8.26
N GLU A 106 16.62 5.52 9.29
CA GLU A 106 16.13 6.90 9.33
C GLU A 106 16.87 7.79 8.34
N LYS A 107 16.15 8.77 7.77
CA LYS A 107 16.68 9.80 6.88
C LYS A 107 16.68 11.15 7.57
N ALA A 108 17.06 12.20 6.83
CA ALA A 108 17.18 13.53 7.41
C ALA A 108 15.84 14.10 7.90
N THR A 109 14.71 13.67 7.32
CA THR A 109 13.37 14.05 7.77
C THR A 109 12.43 12.86 7.91
N PRO A 110 11.34 12.98 8.69
CA PRO A 110 10.31 11.95 8.77
C PRO A 110 9.70 11.56 7.42
N GLU A 111 9.48 12.53 6.52
CA GLU A 111 8.93 12.31 5.18
C GLU A 111 9.91 11.55 4.29
N GLN A 112 11.20 11.91 4.33
CA GLN A 112 12.23 11.16 3.61
C GLN A 112 12.37 9.75 4.14
N THR A 113 12.21 9.57 5.45
CA THR A 113 12.18 8.24 6.09
C THR A 113 10.99 7.43 5.60
N ALA A 114 9.82 8.04 5.49
CA ALA A 114 8.61 7.40 4.97
C ALA A 114 8.75 6.97 3.52
N ASN A 115 9.28 7.84 2.66
CA ASN A 115 9.56 7.52 1.26
C ASN A 115 10.53 6.34 1.16
N ASN A 116 11.62 6.36 1.94
CA ASN A 116 12.61 5.28 1.97
C ASN A 116 11.98 3.95 2.45
N LEU A 117 11.07 3.98 3.43
CA LEU A 117 10.37 2.78 3.88
C LEU A 117 9.54 2.16 2.77
N PHE A 118 8.74 2.95 2.06
CA PHE A 118 7.96 2.45 0.93
C PHE A 118 8.85 1.89 -0.18
N GLU A 119 9.86 2.64 -0.61
CA GLU A 119 10.80 2.18 -1.63
C GLU A 119 11.48 0.86 -1.23
N CYS A 120 11.93 0.76 0.02
CA CYS A 120 12.59 -0.44 0.51
C CYS A 120 11.64 -1.63 0.58
N PHE A 121 10.41 -1.43 1.07
CA PHE A 121 9.39 -2.48 1.07
C PHE A 121 9.07 -2.93 -0.36
N PHE A 122 8.92 -2.01 -1.32
CA PHE A 122 8.71 -2.37 -2.72
C PHE A 122 9.88 -3.18 -3.31
N LYS A 123 11.12 -2.78 -3.00
CA LYS A 123 12.33 -3.49 -3.46
C LYS A 123 12.38 -4.94 -2.95
N TYR A 124 12.03 -5.19 -1.69
CA TYR A 124 12.19 -6.52 -1.08
C TYR A 124 10.91 -7.36 -1.10
N ALA A 125 9.74 -6.78 -0.89
CA ALA A 125 8.45 -7.48 -0.87
C ALA A 125 7.72 -7.47 -2.23
N GLY A 126 8.10 -6.56 -3.14
CA GLY A 126 7.40 -6.37 -4.42
C GLY A 126 6.24 -5.39 -4.31
N HIS A 127 5.68 -5.02 -5.47
CA HIS A 127 4.53 -4.11 -5.56
C HIS A 127 3.22 -4.92 -5.48
N PRO A 128 2.19 -4.51 -4.71
CA PRO A 128 0.90 -5.22 -4.64
C PRO A 128 0.20 -5.39 -5.99
N ALA A 129 0.50 -4.51 -6.96
CA ALA A 129 0.00 -4.60 -8.34
C ALA A 129 0.84 -5.50 -9.28
N HIS A 130 1.94 -6.08 -8.78
CA HIS A 130 2.83 -6.97 -9.54
C HIS A 130 3.29 -8.16 -8.68
N ASP A 131 2.36 -8.77 -7.93
CA ASP A 131 2.61 -10.01 -7.21
C ASP A 131 2.89 -11.18 -8.17
N LYS A 132 3.83 -12.02 -7.75
CA LYS A 132 4.57 -13.07 -8.48
C LYS A 132 3.74 -14.28 -8.89
N SER A 133 2.45 -14.33 -8.59
CA SER A 133 1.55 -15.30 -9.21
C SER A 133 1.54 -15.20 -10.75
N SER A 134 2.03 -14.08 -11.30
CA SER A 134 2.23 -13.87 -12.74
C SER A 134 3.67 -14.10 -13.24
N MET A 135 4.66 -14.37 -12.36
CA MET A 135 6.07 -14.56 -12.74
C MET A 135 6.50 -16.02 -12.93
N ALA A 136 5.64 -17.01 -12.62
CA ALA A 136 5.97 -18.43 -12.81
C ALA A 136 6.07 -18.87 -14.28
N ILE A 137 5.82 -17.97 -15.26
CA ILE A 137 5.87 -18.29 -16.70
C ILE A 137 7.23 -17.94 -17.32
N PHE A 138 8.05 -17.06 -16.74
CA PHE A 138 9.32 -16.64 -17.35
C PHE A 138 10.47 -16.71 -16.33
N GLY A 139 11.30 -17.74 -16.50
CA GLY A 139 12.40 -18.09 -15.61
C GLY A 139 13.47 -17.01 -15.45
N SER A 140 14.03 -16.96 -14.23
CA SER A 140 15.38 -16.54 -13.84
C SER A 140 16.12 -15.55 -14.73
N TRP A 141 15.69 -14.28 -14.81
CA TRP A 141 16.53 -13.22 -15.38
C TRP A 141 16.76 -12.05 -14.42
N SER A 142 18.04 -11.77 -14.24
CA SER A 142 18.68 -10.75 -13.40
C SER A 142 18.22 -9.33 -13.76
N TRP A 143 17.77 -8.56 -12.74
CA TRP A 143 17.88 -7.11 -12.48
C TRP A 143 18.01 -6.08 -13.64
N ALA A 144 17.57 -6.38 -14.87
CA ALA A 144 17.62 -5.49 -16.04
C ALA A 144 16.25 -5.25 -16.70
N HIS A 145 15.12 -5.50 -16.00
CA HIS A 145 13.78 -5.53 -16.61
C HIS A 145 12.75 -4.59 -15.95
N CYS A 146 13.11 -3.32 -15.73
CA CYS A 146 12.12 -2.26 -15.94
C CYS A 146 12.49 -1.54 -17.24
N GLY A 147 12.23 -2.20 -18.38
CA GLY A 147 12.20 -1.52 -19.67
C GLY A 147 10.97 -0.60 -19.76
N PRO A 148 11.01 0.46 -20.57
CA PRO A 148 9.84 1.31 -20.76
C PRO A 148 8.68 0.48 -21.31
N ARG A 149 7.47 0.75 -20.82
CA ARG A 149 6.22 0.16 -21.36
C ARG A 149 6.18 0.34 -22.89
N PRO A 150 5.68 -0.63 -23.66
CA PRO A 150 5.30 -0.35 -25.05
C PRO A 150 4.29 0.79 -25.02
N LYS A 151 4.52 1.82 -25.84
CA LYS A 151 3.60 2.96 -25.98
C LYS A 151 2.25 2.39 -26.42
N GLU A 152 1.22 2.61 -25.62
CA GLU A 152 -0.15 2.36 -26.07
C GLU A 152 -0.46 3.36 -27.17
N ASP A 153 -0.60 2.86 -28.39
CA ASP A 153 -1.03 3.62 -29.54
C ASP A 153 -2.48 4.10 -29.33
N ASN A 154 -2.68 5.40 -29.54
CA ASN A 154 -3.95 6.08 -29.81
C ASN A 154 -5.20 5.61 -29.05
N PHE A 155 -5.54 6.32 -27.97
CA PHE A 155 -6.94 6.55 -27.63
C PHE A 155 -7.26 8.03 -27.87
N GLU A 156 -7.87 8.32 -29.01
CA GLU A 156 -8.48 9.62 -29.30
C GLU A 156 -9.52 9.92 -28.22
N ILE A 157 -9.25 10.94 -27.39
CA ILE A 157 -10.27 11.55 -26.55
C ILE A 157 -11.08 12.47 -27.46
N GLU A 158 -12.10 11.91 -28.11
CA GLU A 158 -13.15 12.71 -28.74
C GLU A 158 -13.79 13.61 -27.67
N LYS A 159 -13.60 14.91 -27.87
CA LYS A 159 -14.34 15.97 -27.21
C LYS A 159 -15.83 15.80 -27.55
N ASN A 160 -16.64 15.39 -26.58
CA ASN A 160 -18.06 15.69 -26.65
C ASN A 160 -18.58 16.24 -25.32
N ALA A 161 -18.37 17.54 -25.16
CA ALA A 161 -19.12 18.35 -24.22
C ALA A 161 -20.58 18.44 -24.71
N ARG A 162 -21.47 17.61 -24.15
CA ARG A 162 -22.92 17.88 -24.17
C ARG A 162 -23.51 17.72 -22.78
N LYS A 163 -23.72 18.89 -22.17
CA LYS A 163 -24.83 19.27 -21.29
C LYS A 163 -25.70 18.11 -20.77
N LEU A 164 -25.49 17.76 -19.51
CA LEU A 164 -26.55 17.26 -18.64
C LEU A 164 -26.49 18.06 -17.33
N THR A 165 -27.24 19.16 -17.33
CA THR A 165 -27.76 19.78 -16.10
C THR A 165 -28.68 18.79 -15.43
N VAL A 166 -28.35 18.36 -14.21
CA VAL A 166 -29.26 17.66 -13.30
C VAL A 166 -29.22 18.39 -11.95
N PRO A 167 -30.37 18.75 -11.36
CA PRO A 167 -30.42 19.50 -10.11
C PRO A 167 -29.99 18.62 -8.93
N PHE A 168 -29.10 19.18 -8.11
CA PHE A 168 -28.64 18.65 -6.83
C PHE A 168 -29.74 18.89 -5.78
N GLN A 169 -30.51 17.85 -5.44
CA GLN A 169 -31.33 17.84 -4.22
C GLN A 169 -30.48 17.28 -3.08
N LEU A 170 -30.23 18.12 -2.07
CA LEU A 170 -29.72 17.70 -0.76
C LEU A 170 -30.73 16.73 -0.14
N ALA A 171 -30.27 15.53 0.19
CA ALA A 171 -30.92 14.69 1.19
C ALA A 171 -30.18 14.89 2.52
N GLU A 172 -30.91 15.41 3.50
CA GLU A 172 -30.51 15.52 4.90
C GLU A 172 -30.32 14.11 5.49
N ILE A 173 -29.16 13.85 6.10
CA ILE A 173 -28.93 12.63 6.88
C ILE A 173 -29.16 12.99 8.34
N ASP A 174 -30.32 12.57 8.86
CA ASP A 174 -30.66 12.62 10.27
C ASP A 174 -29.70 11.77 11.11
N ASN A 175 -29.00 12.44 12.03
CA ASN A 175 -28.15 11.86 13.05
C ASN A 175 -29.01 11.24 14.16
N LYS A 176 -29.38 9.97 14.04
CA LYS A 176 -29.97 9.21 15.16
C LYS A 176 -28.88 8.47 15.94
N SER A 177 -28.69 8.97 17.16
CA SER A 177 -27.92 8.41 18.27
C SER A 177 -28.02 6.88 18.38
N ILE A 178 -26.87 6.22 18.33
CA ILE A 178 -26.73 4.81 18.71
C ILE A 178 -26.69 4.74 20.25
N ASP A 179 -27.70 4.10 20.83
CA ASP A 179 -27.82 3.80 22.26
C ASP A 179 -26.99 2.57 22.62
N LEU A 180 -25.97 2.77 23.47
CA LEU A 180 -24.97 1.76 23.86
C LEU A 180 -25.38 0.91 25.07
N THR A 181 -26.63 0.97 25.55
CA THR A 181 -27.06 0.23 26.76
C THR A 181 -27.50 -1.22 26.53
N LYS A 182 -27.40 -1.78 25.31
CA LYS A 182 -27.90 -3.13 25.00
C LYS A 182 -26.86 -4.25 24.86
N MET A 183 -25.59 -4.01 25.14
CA MET A 183 -24.59 -5.08 25.15
C MET A 183 -24.39 -5.63 26.56
N SER A 184 -25.35 -6.45 27.02
CA SER A 184 -25.15 -7.31 28.18
C SER A 184 -24.16 -8.42 27.82
N PHE A 185 -22.97 -8.37 28.43
CA PHE A 185 -22.09 -9.52 28.59
C PHE A 185 -22.66 -10.43 29.68
N ASN A 186 -22.71 -11.73 29.42
CA ASN A 186 -22.81 -12.75 30.47
C ASN A 186 -21.50 -13.54 30.50
N PRO A 187 -21.08 -14.00 31.70
CA PRO A 187 -19.71 -14.39 32.03
C PRO A 187 -19.24 -15.71 31.41
#